data_AF-A0A6B3NPN3-F1
#
_entry.id   AF-A0A6B3NPN3-F1
#
_cell.length_a   1.000
_cell.length_b   1.000
_cell.length_c   1.000
_cell.angle_alpha   90.00
_cell.angle_beta   90.00
_cell.angle_gamma   90.00
#
_symmetry.space_group_name_H-M   'P 1'
#
loop_
_entity.id
_entity.type
_entity.pdbx_description
1 polymer ?
#
loop_
_entity_poly.entity_id
_entity_poly.type
_entity_poly.pdbx_seq_one_letter_code
_entity_poly.pdbx_strand_id
1 'polypeptide(L)'
;MANTWEFIQSWLRNRRSYNGTVNEYFENSRTNPNSRIVNSTQDKQACLIEDNDSALVALHKRLNFYFEVMGLLEAVNTTSVYGIPIASYQEVRRFKPQVLLYFKEDKEIKPKKLRAVEGQIQFRLMEFKSEEIPPKSRVKQLSDNIQREFASNNGYLWSRGRDLVTYTEAKQGYSLQISCPNKESGKEVVQKVLKVNGDQFKP
;
A
#
# COMPACT_ATOMS: atom_id res chain seq x y z
N MET A 1 -40.48 1.27 -19.49
CA MET A 1 -39.14 0.82 -19.05
C MET A 1 -38.17 1.94 -19.40
N ALA A 2 -37.54 2.60 -18.43
CA ALA A 2 -36.48 3.55 -18.73
C ALA A 2 -35.39 2.79 -19.51
N ASN A 3 -34.96 3.34 -20.64
CA ASN A 3 -33.94 2.73 -21.48
C ASN A 3 -32.68 2.50 -20.62
N THR A 4 -32.26 1.24 -20.49
CA THR A 4 -31.12 0.85 -19.62
C THR A 4 -29.86 1.63 -19.94
N TRP A 5 -29.69 2.05 -21.21
CA TRP A 5 -28.60 2.91 -21.63
C TRP A 5 -28.63 4.29 -20.96
N GLU A 6 -29.78 4.96 -20.92
CA GLU A 6 -29.94 6.30 -20.32
C GLU A 6 -29.57 6.32 -18.84
N PHE A 7 -29.94 5.24 -18.13
CA PHE A 7 -29.54 5.07 -16.73
C PHE A 7 -28.02 4.91 -16.59
N ILE A 8 -27.40 4.07 -17.43
CA ILE A 8 -25.94 3.85 -17.43
C ILE A 8 -25.20 5.14 -17.79
N GLN A 9 -25.66 5.85 -18.81
CA GLN A 9 -25.08 7.10 -19.27
C GLN A 9 -25.15 8.19 -18.21
N SER A 10 -26.32 8.39 -17.59
CA SER A 10 -26.47 9.34 -16.48
C SER A 10 -25.60 8.98 -15.27
N TRP A 11 -25.46 7.69 -14.96
CA TRP A 11 -24.55 7.21 -13.91
C TRP A 11 -23.08 7.49 -14.24
N LEU A 12 -22.64 7.24 -15.48
CA LEU A 12 -21.26 7.50 -15.92
C LEU A 12 -20.92 9.00 -15.99
N ARG A 13 -21.90 9.84 -16.35
CA ARG A 13 -21.78 11.31 -16.39
C ARG A 13 -21.70 11.94 -15.00
N ASN A 14 -22.16 11.23 -13.97
CA ASN A 14 -22.16 11.72 -12.59
C ASN A 14 -20.74 12.06 -12.12
N ARG A 15 -20.59 13.22 -11.45
CA ARG A 15 -19.32 13.68 -10.85
C ARG A 15 -18.73 12.72 -9.80
N ARG A 16 -19.48 11.76 -9.30
CA ARG A 16 -18.99 10.72 -8.37
C ARG A 16 -18.56 9.42 -9.06
N SER A 17 -18.75 9.33 -10.37
CA SER A 17 -18.42 8.15 -11.17
C SER A 17 -17.32 8.50 -12.18
N TYR A 18 -17.39 7.93 -13.38
CA TYR A 18 -16.38 8.01 -14.43
C TYR A 18 -15.99 9.45 -14.81
N ASN A 19 -16.93 10.32 -15.18
CA ASN A 19 -16.60 11.70 -15.56
C ASN A 19 -15.97 12.48 -14.39
N GLY A 20 -16.29 12.15 -13.15
CA GLY A 20 -15.62 12.68 -11.96
C GLY A 20 -14.13 12.35 -11.94
N THR A 21 -13.82 11.06 -12.10
CA THR A 21 -12.43 10.55 -12.15
C THR A 21 -11.64 11.14 -13.31
N VAL A 22 -12.22 11.27 -14.50
CA VAL A 22 -11.58 11.90 -15.64
C VAL A 22 -11.23 13.36 -15.33
N ASN A 23 -12.18 14.12 -14.75
CA ASN A 23 -11.93 15.51 -14.38
C ASN A 23 -10.80 15.65 -13.34
N GLU A 24 -10.84 14.85 -12.28
CA GLU A 24 -9.81 14.85 -11.23
C GLU A 24 -8.42 14.49 -11.78
N TYR A 25 -8.34 13.50 -12.68
CA TYR A 25 -7.08 13.11 -13.30
C TYR A 25 -6.46 14.26 -14.10
N PHE A 26 -7.26 14.92 -14.97
CA PHE A 26 -6.78 16.03 -15.80
C PHE A 26 -6.54 17.33 -15.02
N GLU A 27 -7.17 17.52 -13.87
CA GLU A 27 -6.86 18.62 -12.95
C GLU A 27 -5.49 18.40 -12.28
N ASN A 28 -5.21 17.18 -11.82
CA ASN A 28 -3.97 16.84 -11.11
C ASN A 28 -2.76 16.64 -12.04
N SER A 29 -2.97 16.24 -13.29
CA SER A 29 -1.89 15.93 -14.24
C SER A 29 -1.20 17.16 -14.81
N ARG A 30 -1.81 18.34 -14.75
CA ARG A 30 -1.19 19.64 -15.12
C ARG A 30 0.08 19.94 -14.31
N THR A 31 0.26 19.31 -13.16
CA THR A 31 1.42 19.45 -12.27
C THR A 31 2.52 18.40 -12.47
N ASN A 32 2.33 17.42 -13.37
CA ASN A 32 3.29 16.31 -13.54
C ASN A 32 4.05 16.39 -14.89
N PRO A 33 5.35 16.73 -14.87
CA PRO A 33 6.15 16.90 -16.09
C PRO A 33 6.45 15.60 -16.84
N ASN A 34 6.14 14.42 -16.27
CA ASN A 34 6.33 13.11 -16.91
C ASN A 34 5.02 12.52 -17.49
N SER A 35 3.92 13.27 -17.49
CA SER A 35 2.67 12.80 -18.11
C SER A 35 2.76 12.89 -19.63
N ARG A 36 2.40 11.81 -20.35
CA ARG A 36 2.34 11.76 -21.82
C ARG A 36 1.24 12.64 -22.45
N ILE A 37 0.69 13.58 -21.69
CA ILE A 37 -0.44 14.40 -22.09
C ILE A 37 0.08 15.49 -23.03
N VAL A 38 -0.05 15.24 -24.34
CA VAL A 38 0.43 16.15 -25.38
C VAL A 38 -0.50 17.36 -25.51
N ASN A 39 -1.80 17.21 -25.22
CA ASN A 39 -2.79 18.31 -25.25
C ASN A 39 -3.95 18.08 -24.26
N SER A 40 -3.79 18.54 -23.00
CA SER A 40 -4.72 18.26 -21.88
C SER A 40 -6.20 18.56 -22.13
N THR A 41 -6.55 19.47 -23.04
CA THR A 41 -7.95 19.79 -23.37
C THR A 41 -8.58 18.80 -24.35
N GLN A 42 -7.86 18.43 -25.42
CA GLN A 42 -8.35 17.49 -26.44
C GLN A 42 -8.41 16.07 -25.89
N ASP A 43 -7.37 15.66 -25.16
CA ASP A 43 -7.30 14.34 -24.52
C ASP A 43 -8.42 14.16 -23.50
N LYS A 44 -8.74 15.23 -22.75
CA LYS A 44 -9.86 15.24 -21.81
C LYS A 44 -11.21 15.10 -22.52
N GLN A 45 -11.40 15.82 -23.62
CA GLN A 45 -12.64 15.74 -24.41
C GLN A 45 -12.84 14.35 -25.02
N ALA A 46 -11.76 13.70 -25.48
CA ALA A 46 -11.79 12.34 -25.99
C ALA A 46 -12.14 11.28 -24.92
N CYS A 47 -12.13 11.65 -23.64
CA CYS A 47 -12.47 10.79 -22.51
C CYS A 47 -13.83 11.09 -21.88
N LEU A 48 -14.34 12.32 -21.96
CA LEU A 48 -15.57 12.73 -21.27
C LEU A 48 -16.84 12.26 -21.98
N ILE A 49 -17.70 11.55 -21.24
CA ILE A 49 -19.00 11.10 -21.75
C ILE A 49 -19.99 12.26 -21.72
N GLU A 50 -20.67 12.48 -22.83
CA GLU A 50 -21.69 13.49 -23.05
C GLU A 50 -23.09 12.84 -23.17
N ASP A 51 -24.14 13.66 -23.19
CA ASP A 51 -25.53 13.17 -23.24
C ASP A 51 -25.94 12.67 -24.64
N ASN A 52 -25.29 13.19 -25.66
CA ASN A 52 -25.49 12.81 -27.07
C ASN A 52 -24.68 11.55 -27.46
N ASP A 53 -23.85 11.01 -26.56
CA ASP A 53 -23.03 9.84 -26.87
C ASP A 53 -23.89 8.57 -26.96
N SER A 54 -23.65 7.78 -28.01
CA SER A 54 -24.16 6.41 -28.06
C SER A 54 -23.38 5.51 -27.10
N ALA A 55 -23.95 4.34 -26.78
CA ALA A 55 -23.29 3.34 -25.92
C ALA A 55 -21.89 2.96 -26.42
N LEU A 56 -21.70 2.89 -27.74
CA LEU A 56 -20.41 2.55 -28.35
C LEU A 56 -19.40 3.68 -28.20
N VAL A 57 -19.83 4.94 -28.40
CA VAL A 57 -18.96 6.10 -28.21
C VAL A 57 -18.54 6.22 -26.76
N ALA A 58 -19.46 6.06 -25.81
CA ALA A 58 -19.14 6.10 -24.39
C ALA A 58 -18.18 4.96 -23.98
N LEU A 59 -18.34 3.76 -24.55
CA LEU A 59 -17.38 2.66 -24.34
C LEU A 59 -16.00 3.05 -24.87
N HIS A 60 -15.91 3.58 -26.09
CA HIS A 60 -14.65 3.98 -26.69
C HIS A 60 -13.94 5.09 -25.89
N LYS A 61 -14.69 6.10 -25.43
CA LYS A 61 -14.16 7.15 -24.55
C LYS A 61 -13.60 6.60 -23.23
N ARG A 62 -14.25 5.59 -22.65
CA ARG A 62 -13.73 4.88 -21.46
C ARG A 62 -12.44 4.10 -21.75
N LEU A 63 -12.40 3.41 -22.88
CA LEU A 63 -11.19 2.68 -23.30
C LEU A 63 -10.03 3.64 -23.50
N ASN A 64 -10.24 4.78 -24.17
CA ASN A 64 -9.23 5.82 -24.35
C ASN A 64 -8.67 6.31 -23.00
N PHE A 65 -9.56 6.59 -22.03
CA PHE A 65 -9.10 7.03 -20.72
C PHE A 65 -8.23 5.99 -20.00
N TYR A 66 -8.67 4.73 -19.94
CA TYR A 66 -7.92 3.71 -19.20
C TYR A 66 -6.65 3.27 -19.94
N PHE A 67 -6.71 3.07 -21.24
CA PHE A 67 -5.61 2.47 -22.00
C PHE A 67 -4.61 3.49 -22.51
N GLU A 68 -5.08 4.58 -23.13
CA GLU A 68 -4.20 5.58 -23.76
C GLU A 68 -3.74 6.63 -22.75
N VAL A 69 -4.67 7.15 -21.92
CA VAL A 69 -4.37 8.24 -20.99
C VAL A 69 -3.76 7.74 -19.68
N MET A 70 -4.35 6.73 -19.03
CA MET A 70 -3.80 6.15 -17.80
C MET A 70 -2.67 5.14 -18.06
N GLY A 71 -2.47 4.70 -19.30
CA GLY A 71 -1.41 3.76 -19.66
C GLY A 71 -1.58 2.38 -19.02
N LEU A 72 -2.80 1.93 -18.71
CA LEU A 72 -3.02 0.60 -18.10
C LEU A 72 -2.48 -0.55 -18.95
N LEU A 73 -2.46 -0.40 -20.28
CA LEU A 73 -1.86 -1.37 -21.19
C LEU A 73 -0.32 -1.39 -21.07
N GLU A 74 0.32 -0.23 -20.88
CA GLU A 74 1.74 -0.18 -20.57
C GLU A 74 2.02 -0.72 -19.16
N ALA A 75 1.21 -0.43 -18.16
CA ALA A 75 1.37 -1.01 -16.82
C ALA A 75 1.31 -2.54 -16.84
N VAL A 76 0.48 -3.14 -17.72
CA VAL A 76 0.38 -4.59 -17.89
C VAL A 76 1.50 -5.16 -18.76
N ASN A 77 1.89 -4.48 -19.86
CA ASN A 77 2.90 -5.00 -20.82
C ASN A 77 4.36 -4.62 -20.49
N THR A 78 4.61 -3.56 -19.74
CA THR A 78 5.98 -3.13 -19.34
C THR A 78 6.41 -3.70 -18.00
N THR A 79 5.47 -4.21 -17.20
CA THR A 79 5.83 -5.03 -16.05
C THR A 79 6.16 -6.42 -16.57
N SER A 80 7.38 -6.61 -17.08
CA SER A 80 7.95 -7.95 -17.22
C SER A 80 7.90 -8.61 -15.84
N VAL A 81 6.87 -9.42 -15.60
CA VAL A 81 6.68 -10.15 -14.36
C VAL A 81 7.77 -11.20 -14.31
N TYR A 82 8.87 -10.89 -13.62
CA TYR A 82 9.89 -11.87 -13.29
C TYR A 82 9.34 -12.78 -12.19
N GLY A 83 8.56 -13.77 -12.62
CA GLY A 83 8.07 -14.84 -11.75
C GLY A 83 9.18 -15.86 -11.56
N ILE A 84 9.74 -15.94 -10.35
CA ILE A 84 10.56 -17.08 -9.97
C ILE A 84 9.59 -18.22 -9.67
N PRO A 85 9.73 -19.41 -10.30
CA PRO A 85 8.93 -20.58 -9.92
C PRO A 85 9.02 -20.80 -8.41
N ILE A 86 7.87 -20.91 -7.75
CA ILE A 86 7.82 -20.94 -6.28
C ILE A 86 8.65 -22.10 -5.72
N ALA A 87 8.72 -23.22 -6.45
CA ALA A 87 9.55 -24.37 -6.13
C ALA A 87 11.05 -23.99 -6.06
N SER A 88 11.57 -23.29 -7.06
CA SER A 88 12.97 -22.84 -7.10
C SER A 88 13.27 -21.78 -6.03
N TYR A 89 12.30 -20.93 -5.67
CA TYR A 89 12.47 -19.97 -4.57
C TYR A 89 12.46 -20.65 -3.19
N GLN A 90 11.55 -21.60 -2.98
CA GLN A 90 11.41 -22.37 -1.74
C GLN A 90 12.58 -23.32 -1.49
N GLU A 91 13.22 -23.82 -2.55
CA GLU A 91 14.41 -24.68 -2.48
C GLU A 91 15.66 -23.91 -1.99
N VAL A 92 15.78 -22.63 -2.36
CA VAL A 92 16.95 -21.79 -2.00
C VAL A 92 16.76 -21.06 -0.66
N ARG A 93 15.52 -20.72 -0.29
CA ARG A 93 15.22 -19.92 0.91
C ARG A 93 14.74 -20.81 2.04
N ARG A 94 15.59 -20.99 3.07
CA ARG A 94 15.15 -21.55 4.35
C ARG A 94 14.20 -20.59 5.05
N PHE A 95 12.94 -20.98 5.17
CA PHE A 95 11.95 -20.23 5.94
C PHE A 95 12.27 -20.33 7.43
N LYS A 96 11.87 -19.32 8.18
CA LYS A 96 12.02 -19.27 9.64
C LYS A 96 10.70 -18.77 10.19
N PRO A 97 10.26 -19.21 11.38
CA PRO A 97 9.10 -18.63 12.03
C PRO A 97 9.23 -17.11 12.09
N GLN A 98 8.13 -16.40 11.82
CA GLN A 98 8.10 -14.94 11.74
C GLN A 98 7.05 -14.39 12.69
N VAL A 99 7.35 -13.22 13.25
CA VAL A 99 6.38 -12.42 13.99
C VAL A 99 5.96 -11.27 13.09
N LEU A 100 4.65 -11.14 12.86
CA LEU A 100 4.06 -10.06 12.09
C LEU A 100 3.26 -9.17 13.05
N LEU A 101 3.67 -7.91 13.12
CA LEU A 101 3.00 -6.87 13.89
C LEU A 101 2.22 -5.98 12.93
N TYR A 102 0.92 -5.85 13.16
CA TYR A 102 0.02 -5.02 12.37
C TYR A 102 -0.29 -3.73 13.11
N PHE A 103 -0.15 -2.62 12.41
CA PHE A 103 -0.39 -1.28 12.90
C PHE A 103 -1.46 -0.61 12.06
N LYS A 104 -2.25 0.23 12.71
CA LYS A 104 -3.27 1.04 12.06
C LYS A 104 -3.21 2.42 12.65
N GLU A 105 -3.12 3.43 11.80
CA GLU A 105 -3.15 4.81 12.27
C GLU A 105 -4.51 5.17 12.85
N ASP A 106 -4.50 5.98 13.89
CA ASP A 106 -5.72 6.52 14.48
C ASP A 106 -6.41 7.47 13.48
N LYS A 107 -7.74 7.35 13.38
CA LYS A 107 -8.57 8.21 12.53
C LYS A 107 -8.62 9.63 13.07
N GLU A 108 -8.43 9.84 14.38
CA GLU A 108 -8.52 11.16 15.00
C GLU A 108 -7.33 12.07 14.64
N ILE A 109 -6.20 11.49 14.27
CA ILE A 109 -4.97 12.24 13.90
C ILE A 109 -5.03 12.74 12.46
N LYS A 110 -5.89 12.15 11.61
CA LYS A 110 -5.98 12.52 10.20
C LYS A 110 -7.00 13.63 9.94
N PRO A 111 -6.72 14.53 8.98
CA PRO A 111 -7.77 15.38 8.42
C PRO A 111 -8.90 14.48 7.89
N LYS A 112 -10.16 14.85 8.17
CA LYS A 112 -11.44 14.11 7.97
C LYS A 112 -11.68 13.43 6.59
N LYS A 113 -10.76 13.54 5.63
CA LYS A 113 -10.90 13.04 4.25
C LYS A 113 -9.85 12.01 3.82
N LEU A 114 -8.87 11.65 4.66
CA LEU A 114 -7.83 10.66 4.32
C LEU A 114 -8.10 9.31 5.00
N ARG A 115 -7.95 8.21 4.26
CA ARG A 115 -8.05 6.85 4.81
C ARG A 115 -6.93 6.59 5.82
N ALA A 116 -7.24 5.90 6.92
CA ALA A 116 -6.24 5.40 7.86
C ALA A 116 -5.28 4.47 7.12
N VAL A 117 -3.97 4.63 7.31
CA VAL A 117 -2.98 3.74 6.69
C VAL A 117 -2.72 2.58 7.63
N GLU A 118 -2.54 1.41 7.05
CA GLU A 118 -2.16 0.19 7.74
C GLU A 118 -0.67 -0.06 7.48
N GLY A 119 0.03 -0.50 8.53
CA GLY A 119 1.45 -0.81 8.50
C GLY A 119 1.67 -2.25 8.96
N GLN A 120 2.65 -2.91 8.36
CA GLN A 120 3.09 -4.24 8.79
C GLN A 120 4.58 -4.18 9.06
N ILE A 121 4.99 -4.64 10.25
CA ILE A 121 6.39 -4.82 10.60
C ILE A 121 6.61 -6.29 10.91
N GLN A 122 7.65 -6.87 10.36
CA GLN A 122 7.95 -8.29 10.55
C GLN A 122 9.42 -8.53 10.89
N PHE A 123 9.66 -9.57 11.67
CA PHE A 123 11.00 -10.08 11.94
C PHE A 123 10.97 -11.60 12.08
N ARG A 124 12.13 -12.23 11.88
CA ARG A 124 12.30 -13.69 11.92
C ARG A 124 12.85 -14.14 13.27
N LEU A 125 12.34 -15.24 13.78
CA LEU A 125 12.86 -15.92 14.97
C LEU A 125 14.00 -16.85 14.53
N MET A 126 15.24 -16.37 14.65
CA MET A 126 16.42 -17.06 14.14
C MET A 126 16.80 -18.29 14.95
N GLU A 127 16.34 -18.37 16.20
CA GLU A 127 16.57 -19.48 17.12
C GLU A 127 15.85 -20.78 16.72
N PHE A 128 14.83 -20.71 15.87
CA PHE A 128 14.06 -21.87 15.39
C PHE A 128 14.41 -22.23 13.95
N LYS A 129 14.23 -23.48 13.54
CA LYS A 129 14.31 -23.93 12.13
C LYS A 129 12.97 -23.76 11.41
N SER A 130 12.97 -23.92 10.08
CA SER A 130 11.76 -23.77 9.25
C SER A 130 10.64 -24.73 9.66
N GLU A 131 11.03 -25.93 10.11
CA GLU A 131 10.13 -27.03 10.43
C GLU A 131 9.72 -27.01 11.92
N GLU A 132 10.29 -26.10 12.71
CA GLU A 132 10.05 -26.02 14.15
C GLU A 132 8.91 -25.03 14.45
N ILE A 133 7.94 -25.51 15.22
CA ILE A 133 6.89 -24.66 15.79
C ILE A 133 7.43 -24.09 17.11
N PRO A 134 7.46 -22.75 17.29
CA PRO A 134 7.90 -22.15 18.55
C PRO A 134 7.08 -22.68 19.74
N PRO A 135 7.73 -23.03 20.87
CA PRO A 135 7.03 -23.55 22.04
C PRO A 135 6.07 -22.50 22.62
N LYS A 136 4.98 -22.94 23.25
CA LYS A 136 3.96 -22.06 23.84
C LYS A 136 4.55 -21.03 24.83
N SER A 137 5.58 -21.40 25.58
CA SER A 137 6.28 -20.49 26.49
C SER A 137 6.91 -19.30 25.76
N ARG A 138 7.53 -19.54 24.60
CA ARG A 138 8.13 -18.50 23.76
C ARG A 138 7.07 -17.61 23.14
N VAL A 139 5.98 -18.19 22.65
CA VAL A 139 4.84 -17.42 22.11
C VAL A 139 4.22 -16.54 23.18
N LYS A 140 4.06 -17.06 24.41
CA LYS A 140 3.58 -16.28 25.56
C LYS A 140 4.53 -15.13 25.90
N GLN A 141 5.84 -15.39 25.94
CA GLN A 141 6.84 -14.34 26.17
C GLN A 141 6.77 -13.24 25.11
N LEU A 142 6.62 -13.59 23.83
CA LEU A 142 6.44 -12.61 22.75
C LEU A 142 5.16 -11.79 22.97
N SER A 143 4.04 -12.44 23.31
CA SER A 143 2.78 -11.77 23.63
C SER A 143 2.93 -10.76 24.77
N ASP A 144 3.54 -11.18 25.88
CA ASP A 144 3.75 -10.33 27.06
C ASP A 144 4.65 -9.13 26.73
N ASN A 145 5.69 -9.33 25.91
CA ASN A 145 6.56 -8.26 25.46
C ASN A 145 5.87 -7.29 24.49
N ILE A 146 5.07 -7.79 23.55
CA ILE A 146 4.26 -6.95 22.64
C ILE A 146 3.30 -6.10 23.46
N GLN A 147 2.64 -6.69 24.44
CA GLN A 147 1.71 -5.97 25.31
C GLN A 147 2.42 -4.87 26.10
N ARG A 148 3.59 -5.17 26.65
CA ARG A 148 4.42 -4.20 27.37
C ARG A 148 4.87 -3.03 26.49
N GLU A 149 5.37 -3.31 25.29
CA GLU A 149 5.99 -2.29 24.44
C GLU A 149 4.98 -1.47 23.63
N PHE A 150 3.86 -2.08 23.20
CA PHE A 150 2.92 -1.49 22.26
C PHE A 150 1.47 -1.37 22.76
N ALA A 151 1.08 -2.07 23.82
CA ALA A 151 -0.32 -2.04 24.31
C ALA A 151 -0.48 -1.41 25.70
N SER A 152 0.60 -0.98 26.33
CA SER A 152 0.55 -0.32 27.64
C SER A 152 0.09 1.14 27.50
N ASN A 153 -0.57 1.68 28.54
CA ASN A 153 -0.99 3.09 28.64
C ASN A 153 -1.79 3.61 27.42
N ASN A 154 -2.95 3.00 27.14
CA ASN A 154 -3.82 3.29 25.98
C ASN A 154 -3.24 2.92 24.60
N GLY A 155 -2.20 2.09 24.57
CA GLY A 155 -1.63 1.56 23.34
C GLY A 155 -0.61 2.49 22.69
N TYR A 156 -0.04 2.04 21.57
CA TYR A 156 1.00 2.75 20.86
C TYR A 156 0.45 3.56 19.69
N LEU A 157 0.75 4.85 19.71
CA LEU A 157 0.36 5.76 18.65
C LEU A 157 1.31 5.63 17.45
N TRP A 158 0.95 4.78 16.51
CA TRP A 158 1.71 4.63 15.28
C TRP A 158 1.25 5.63 14.22
N SER A 159 2.21 6.33 13.61
CA SER A 159 1.96 7.24 12.49
C SER A 159 2.95 6.96 11.36
N ARG A 160 2.44 6.89 10.14
CA ARG A 160 3.25 6.84 8.93
C ARG A 160 3.66 8.26 8.56
N GLY A 161 4.90 8.41 8.11
CA GLY A 161 5.37 9.68 7.55
C GLY A 161 6.18 9.50 6.27
N ARG A 162 6.87 10.58 5.90
CA ARG A 162 7.67 10.66 4.67
C ARG A 162 9.07 10.09 4.83
N ASP A 163 9.63 10.15 6.05
CA ASP A 163 10.97 9.65 6.31
C ASP A 163 10.95 8.12 6.35
N LEU A 164 12.06 7.51 5.92
CA LEU A 164 12.25 6.07 5.94
C LEU A 164 13.47 5.75 6.82
N VAL A 165 13.24 4.98 7.88
CA VAL A 165 14.30 4.41 8.71
C VAL A 165 14.48 2.95 8.35
N THR A 166 15.71 2.55 8.05
CA THR A 166 16.06 1.17 7.72
C THR A 166 16.99 0.62 8.80
N TYR A 167 16.70 -0.60 9.28
CA TYR A 167 17.54 -1.33 10.22
C TYR A 167 17.69 -2.77 9.74
N THR A 168 18.91 -3.22 9.50
CA THR A 168 19.20 -4.57 9.01
C THR A 168 20.21 -5.24 9.91
N GLU A 169 19.82 -6.37 10.50
CA GLU A 169 20.69 -7.25 11.28
C GLU A 169 20.36 -8.69 10.93
N ALA A 170 21.11 -9.24 9.98
CA ALA A 170 20.84 -10.54 9.40
C ALA A 170 20.98 -11.68 10.41
N LYS A 171 21.88 -11.55 11.40
CA LYS A 171 22.11 -12.61 12.40
C LYS A 171 20.93 -12.78 13.35
N GLN A 172 20.24 -11.69 13.66
CA GLN A 172 19.05 -11.70 14.52
C GLN A 172 17.74 -11.74 13.71
N GLY A 173 17.81 -11.72 12.38
CA GLY A 173 16.65 -11.92 11.52
C GLY A 173 15.89 -10.63 11.16
N TYR A 174 16.48 -9.46 11.41
CA TYR A 174 15.89 -8.15 11.15
C TYR A 174 16.24 -7.62 9.77
N SER A 175 15.21 -7.19 9.04
CA SER A 175 15.32 -6.35 7.85
C SER A 175 14.11 -5.42 7.86
N LEU A 176 14.21 -4.37 8.67
CA LEU A 176 13.13 -3.45 8.97
C LEU A 176 13.24 -2.22 8.07
N GLN A 177 12.14 -1.86 7.43
CA GLN A 177 11.96 -0.60 6.70
C GLN A 177 10.70 0.06 7.22
N ILE A 178 10.86 1.19 7.91
CA ILE A 178 9.78 1.83 8.66
C ILE A 178 9.60 3.26 8.15
N SER A 179 8.46 3.54 7.55
CA SER A 179 8.07 4.89 7.17
C SER A 179 7.51 5.65 8.38
N CYS A 180 8.13 6.76 8.76
CA CYS A 180 7.85 7.49 9.99
C CYS A 180 7.82 9.02 9.78
N PRO A 181 7.21 9.80 10.68
CA PRO A 181 7.11 11.26 10.56
C PRO A 181 8.46 11.97 10.69
N ASN A 182 9.32 11.44 11.55
CA ASN A 182 10.70 11.88 11.76
C ASN A 182 11.59 10.68 12.08
N LYS A 183 12.92 10.85 12.00
CA LYS A 183 13.89 9.77 12.26
C LYS A 183 13.86 9.25 13.71
N GLU A 184 13.52 10.09 14.68
CA GLU A 184 13.50 9.74 16.10
C GLU A 184 12.39 8.74 16.41
N SER A 185 11.17 9.02 15.94
CA SER A 185 10.04 8.09 16.03
C SER A 185 10.34 6.78 15.29
N GLY A 186 10.98 6.83 14.12
CA GLY A 186 11.41 5.62 13.42
C GLY A 186 12.39 4.77 14.24
N LYS A 187 13.38 5.41 14.86
CA LYS A 187 14.33 4.74 15.76
C LYS A 187 13.65 4.14 17.00
N GLU A 188 12.68 4.84 17.57
CA GLU A 188 11.88 4.34 18.70
C GLU A 188 11.12 3.06 18.32
N VAL A 189 10.46 3.03 17.15
CA VAL A 189 9.75 1.83 16.68
C VAL A 189 10.72 0.67 16.52
N VAL A 190 11.89 0.88 15.89
CA VAL A 190 12.93 -0.15 15.76
C VAL A 190 13.34 -0.69 17.13
N GLN A 191 13.60 0.21 18.10
CA GLN A 191 13.98 -0.18 19.46
C GLN A 191 12.90 -1.01 20.15
N LYS A 192 11.62 -0.62 20.04
CA LYS A 192 10.49 -1.36 20.60
C LYS A 192 10.36 -2.74 19.96
N VAL A 193 10.51 -2.84 18.63
CA VAL A 193 10.48 -4.13 17.92
C VAL A 193 11.61 -5.06 18.38
N LEU A 194 12.83 -4.54 18.55
CA LEU A 194 13.95 -5.31 19.10
C LEU A 194 13.67 -5.80 20.53
N LYS A 195 13.12 -4.92 21.38
CA LYS A 195 12.72 -5.29 22.75
C LYS A 195 11.65 -6.37 22.79
N VAL A 196 10.75 -6.43 21.80
CA VAL A 196 9.77 -7.53 21.71
C VAL A 196 10.48 -8.88 21.64
N ASN A 197 11.56 -8.97 20.87
CA ASN A 197 12.36 -10.18 20.78
C ASN A 197 13.33 -10.38 21.96
N GLY A 198 13.53 -9.37 22.81
CA GLY A 198 14.55 -9.34 23.87
C GLY A 198 15.92 -8.87 23.40
N ASP A 199 16.02 -8.35 22.18
CA ASP A 199 17.26 -7.80 21.61
C ASP A 199 17.47 -6.33 21.98
N GLN A 200 18.72 -5.89 21.97
CA GLN A 200 19.09 -4.50 22.20
C GLN A 200 19.47 -3.80 20.89
N PHE A 201 19.08 -2.54 20.77
CA PHE A 201 19.44 -1.72 19.63
C PHE A 201 20.93 -1.43 19.59
N LYS A 202 21.53 -1.73 18.44
CA LYS A 202 22.92 -1.39 18.12
C LYS A 202 22.90 -0.19 17.16
N PRO A 203 23.54 0.93 17.51
CA PRO A 203 23.57 2.15 16.70
C PRO A 203 24.33 1.97 15.38
#